data_AF-X7Z0C7-F1
#
_entry.id   AF-X7Z0C7-F1
#
_cell.length_a   1.000
_cell.length_b   1.000
_cell.length_c   1.000
_cell.angle_alpha   90.00
_cell.angle_beta   90.00
_cell.angle_gamma   90.00
#
_symmetry.space_group_name_H-M   'P 1'
#
loop_
_entity.id
_entity.type
_entity.pdbx_description
1 polymer ?
#
loop_
_entity_poly.entity_id
_entity_poly.type
_entity_poly.pdbx_seq_one_letter_code
_entity_poly.pdbx_strand_id
1 'polypeptide(L)'
;MGDQITYNPAAVSDFATDVGSRAGQLHEIHEDTSNKTNALQEFFAGHGAQGFFDAQAQMLSGLQGLIETVGQHGTTTSHVLDNALTTDSAISNLF
;
A
#
# COMPACT_ATOMS: atom_id res chain seq x y z
N MET A 1 28.62 -12.03 -21.41
CA MET A 1 27.42 -11.26 -21.80
C MET A 1 26.19 -12.09 -21.50
N GLY A 2 25.93 -12.39 -20.22
CA GLY A 2 24.85 -13.29 -19.83
C GLY A 2 24.26 -12.82 -18.51
N ASP A 3 22.94 -12.67 -18.52
CA ASP A 3 22.06 -12.34 -17.38
C ASP A 3 21.94 -10.86 -16.99
N GLN A 4 21.76 -9.98 -17.98
CA GLN A 4 21.11 -8.70 -17.69
C GLN A 4 19.63 -9.00 -17.40
N ILE A 5 19.12 -8.54 -16.25
CA ILE A 5 17.69 -8.63 -15.96
C ILE A 5 16.96 -7.96 -17.14
N THR A 6 16.18 -8.73 -17.89
CA THR A 6 15.34 -8.16 -18.94
C THR A 6 14.02 -7.76 -18.29
N TYR A 7 13.82 -6.46 -18.12
CA TYR A 7 12.58 -5.90 -17.59
C TYR A 7 12.11 -4.74 -18.47
N ASN A 8 10.82 -4.38 -18.37
CA ASN A 8 10.27 -3.19 -19.01
C ASN A 8 10.18 -2.06 -17.98
N PRO A 9 11.07 -1.05 -18.00
CA PRO A 9 11.09 0.02 -17.02
C PRO A 9 9.76 0.76 -16.90
N ALA A 10 9.09 1.02 -18.03
CA ALA A 10 7.80 1.71 -18.06
C ALA A 10 6.72 0.89 -17.35
N ALA A 11 6.62 -0.40 -17.69
CA ALA A 11 5.64 -1.28 -17.06
C ALA A 11 5.87 -1.40 -15.53
N VAL A 12 7.12 -1.51 -15.08
CA VAL A 12 7.45 -1.60 -13.65
C VAL A 12 7.09 -0.30 -12.92
N SER A 13 7.37 0.85 -13.53
CA SER A 13 7.01 2.17 -12.99
C SER A 13 5.49 2.36 -12.90
N ASP A 14 4.75 1.96 -13.93
CA ASP A 14 3.28 2.00 -13.96
C ASP A 14 2.69 1.12 -12.85
N PHE A 15 3.21 -0.10 -12.66
CA PHE A 15 2.77 -0.98 -11.58
C PHE A 15 3.05 -0.40 -10.19
N ALA A 16 4.23 0.17 -9.97
CA ALA A 16 4.56 0.80 -8.69
C ALA A 16 3.61 1.97 -8.38
N THR A 17 3.27 2.77 -9.40
CA THR A 17 2.33 3.89 -9.29
C THR A 17 0.90 3.40 -9.01
N ASP A 18 0.42 2.36 -9.71
CA ASP A 18 -0.91 1.78 -9.49
C ASP A 18 -1.03 1.21 -8.08
N VAL A 19 0.00 0.50 -7.60
CA VAL A 19 0.05 -0.01 -6.22
C VAL A 19 -0.03 1.12 -5.19
N GLY A 20 0.70 2.21 -5.41
CA GLY A 20 0.62 3.41 -4.56
C GLY A 20 -0.77 4.04 -4.57
N SER A 21 -1.40 4.15 -5.74
CA SER A 21 -2.77 4.66 -5.88
C SER A 21 -3.78 3.80 -5.13
N ARG A 22 -3.63 2.47 -5.16
CA ARG A 22 -4.50 1.54 -4.42
C ARG A 22 -4.34 1.69 -2.91
N ALA A 23 -3.12 1.91 -2.42
CA ALA A 23 -2.90 2.20 -1.01
C ALA A 23 -3.64 3.48 -0.58
N GLY A 24 -3.63 4.53 -1.42
CA GLY A 24 -4.40 5.75 -1.19
C GLY A 24 -5.91 5.49 -1.12
N GLN A 25 -6.46 4.73 -2.08
CA GLN A 25 -7.88 4.35 -2.07
C GLN A 25 -8.27 3.55 -0.82
N LEU A 26 -7.41 2.62 -0.38
CA LEU A 26 -7.65 1.86 0.85
C LEU A 26 -7.65 2.78 2.08
N HIS A 27 -6.80 3.81 2.10
CA HIS A 27 -6.78 4.81 3.17
C HIS A 27 -8.08 5.62 3.23
N GLU A 28 -8.60 6.06 2.09
CA GLU A 28 -9.91 6.74 2.03
C GLU A 28 -11.05 5.85 2.58
N ILE A 29 -11.05 4.56 2.23
CA ILE A 29 -12.02 3.58 2.75
C ILE A 29 -11.87 3.41 4.27
N HIS A 30 -10.64 3.36 4.77
CA HIS A 30 -10.35 3.26 6.19
C HIS A 30 -10.92 4.47 6.95
N GLU A 31 -10.65 5.70 6.48
CA GLU A 31 -11.16 6.91 7.11
C GLU A 31 -12.69 6.98 7.09
N ASP A 32 -13.33 6.70 5.95
CA ASP A 32 -14.79 6.72 5.84
C ASP A 32 -15.44 5.68 6.78
N THR A 33 -14.87 4.48 6.85
CA THR A 33 -15.38 3.40 7.72
C THR A 33 -15.22 3.74 9.20
N SER A 34 -14.09 4.35 9.57
CA SER A 34 -13.85 4.83 10.94
C SER A 34 -14.86 5.91 11.33
N ASN A 35 -15.07 6.90 10.46
CA ASN A 35 -16.02 7.98 10.69
C ASN A 35 -17.45 7.46 10.84
N LYS A 36 -17.90 6.56 9.95
CA LYS A 36 -19.23 5.94 10.06
C LYS A 36 -19.37 5.09 11.33
N THR A 37 -18.33 4.37 11.71
CA THR A 37 -18.34 3.57 12.94
C THR A 37 -18.49 4.46 14.17
N ASN A 38 -17.74 5.56 14.25
CA ASN A 38 -17.85 6.49 15.37
C ASN A 38 -19.24 7.13 15.46
N ALA A 39 -19.86 7.46 14.32
CA ALA A 39 -21.22 7.97 14.28
C ALA A 39 -22.26 6.98 14.85
N LEU A 40 -22.00 5.67 14.83
CA LEU A 40 -22.89 4.67 15.41
C LEU A 40 -22.88 4.65 16.94
N GLN A 41 -21.86 5.23 17.60
CA GLN A 41 -21.77 5.23 19.07
C GLN A 41 -22.96 5.92 19.74
N GLU A 42 -23.57 6.90 19.07
CA GLU A 42 -24.76 7.60 19.57
C GLU A 42 -26.02 6.72 19.59
N PHE A 43 -26.05 5.63 18.82
CA PHE A 43 -27.21 4.76 18.65
C PHE A 43 -27.07 3.40 19.34
N PHE A 44 -25.85 2.99 19.64
CA PHE A 44 -25.54 1.67 20.22
C PHE A 44 -25.14 1.81 21.69
N ALA A 45 -25.98 1.28 22.60
CA ALA A 45 -25.70 1.24 24.03
C ALA A 45 -25.74 -0.20 24.58
N GLY A 46 -25.00 -0.46 25.67
CA GLY A 46 -24.95 -1.76 26.35
C GLY A 46 -23.86 -2.71 25.85
N HIS A 47 -23.71 -3.88 26.50
CA HIS A 47 -22.58 -4.79 26.28
C HIS A 47 -22.42 -5.33 24.84
N GLY A 48 -23.51 -5.44 24.06
CA GLY A 48 -23.44 -5.84 22.66
C GLY A 48 -22.79 -4.79 21.74
N ALA A 49 -22.90 -3.51 22.10
CA ALA A 49 -22.25 -2.41 21.40
C ALA A 49 -20.73 -2.46 21.58
N GLN A 50 -20.26 -2.81 22.78
CA GLN A 50 -18.83 -2.93 23.09
C GLN A 50 -18.13 -3.91 22.13
N GLY A 51 -18.66 -5.13 21.99
CA GLY A 51 -18.06 -6.14 21.12
C GLY A 51 -18.05 -5.75 19.63
N PHE A 52 -19.07 -5.01 19.18
CA PHE A 52 -19.08 -4.44 17.83
C PHE A 52 -17.94 -3.43 17.65
N PHE A 53 -17.78 -2.47 18.57
CA PHE A 53 -16.73 -1.46 18.47
C PHE A 53 -15.33 -2.05 18.62
N ASP A 54 -15.15 -3.08 19.46
CA ASP A 54 -13.88 -3.79 19.57
C ASP A 54 -13.53 -4.51 18.25
N ALA A 55 -14.49 -5.17 17.61
CA ALA A 55 -14.30 -5.81 16.31
C ALA A 55 -13.99 -4.78 15.21
N GLN A 56 -14.67 -3.61 15.22
CA GLN A 56 -14.39 -2.54 14.28
C GLN A 56 -13.00 -1.94 14.47
N ALA A 57 -12.54 -1.76 15.71
CA ALA A 57 -11.19 -1.29 16.01
C ALA A 57 -10.13 -2.29 15.49
N GLN A 58 -10.36 -3.59 15.66
CA GLN A 58 -9.47 -4.63 15.13
C GLN A 58 -9.44 -4.63 13.61
N MET A 59 -10.60 -4.52 12.95
CA MET A 59 -10.69 -4.46 11.49
C MET A 59 -9.95 -3.23 10.93
N LEU A 60 -10.19 -2.04 11.50
CA LEU A 60 -9.54 -0.79 11.06
C LEU A 60 -8.02 -0.86 11.25
N SER A 61 -7.56 -1.41 12.38
CA SER A 61 -6.13 -1.66 12.62
C SER A 61 -5.51 -2.59 11.57
N GLY A 62 -6.20 -3.69 11.24
CA GLY A 62 -5.76 -4.60 10.19
C GLY A 62 -5.71 -3.94 8.80
N LEU A 63 -6.70 -3.12 8.47
CA LEU A 63 -6.73 -2.36 7.22
C LEU A 63 -5.61 -1.32 7.15
N GLN A 64 -5.32 -0.62 8.25
CA GLN A 64 -4.18 0.30 8.35
C GLN A 64 -2.86 -0.42 8.05
N GLY A 65 -2.63 -1.60 8.65
CA GLY A 65 -1.43 -2.40 8.35
C GLY A 65 -1.36 -2.87 6.89
N LEU A 66 -2.51 -3.18 6.27
CA LEU A 66 -2.57 -3.50 4.84
C LEU A 66 -2.19 -2.30 3.97
N ILE A 67 -2.71 -1.11 4.27
CA ILE A 67 -2.38 0.14 3.57
C ILE A 67 -0.87 0.39 3.61
N GLU A 68 -0.26 0.29 4.79
CA GLU A 68 1.18 0.47 4.97
C GLU A 68 1.99 -0.55 4.16
N THR A 69 1.58 -1.82 4.19
CA THR A 69 2.25 -2.89 3.44
C THR A 69 2.17 -2.66 1.93
N VAL A 70 1.01 -2.26 1.41
CA VAL A 70 0.82 -1.98 -0.03
C VAL A 70 1.61 -0.73 -0.43
N GLY A 71 1.58 0.34 0.36
CA GLY A 71 2.38 1.55 0.13
C GLY A 71 3.89 1.27 0.12
N GLN A 72 4.37 0.45 1.06
CA GLN A 72 5.76 0.01 1.11
C GLN A 72 6.12 -0.85 -0.10
N HIS A 73 5.21 -1.69 -0.59
CA HIS A 73 5.44 -2.50 -1.79
C HIS A 73 5.63 -1.63 -3.04
N GLY A 74 4.80 -0.60 -3.22
CA GLY A 74 4.96 0.38 -4.30
C GLY A 74 6.33 1.07 -4.24
N THR A 75 6.68 1.61 -3.06
CA THR A 75 7.99 2.27 -2.82
C THR A 75 9.17 1.34 -3.12
N THR A 76 9.10 0.10 -2.63
CA THR A 76 10.17 -0.89 -2.85
C THR A 76 10.33 -1.22 -4.33
N THR A 77 9.23 -1.32 -5.07
CA THR A 77 9.24 -1.59 -6.51
C THR A 77 9.91 -0.45 -7.28
N SER A 78 9.61 0.81 -6.93
CA SER A 78 10.30 1.99 -7.49
C SER A 78 11.79 1.98 -7.18
N HIS A 79 12.18 1.68 -5.93
CA HIS A 79 13.60 1.61 -5.55
C HIS A 79 14.37 0.53 -6.32
N VAL A 80 13.76 -0.64 -6.51
CA VAL A 80 14.38 -1.72 -7.31
C VAL A 80 14.55 -1.28 -8.76
N LEU A 81 13.56 -0.60 -9.34
CA LEU A 81 13.64 -0.06 -10.69
C LEU A 81 14.78 0.97 -10.84
N ASP A 82 14.89 1.91 -9.91
CA ASP A 82 15.94 2.94 -9.93
C ASP A 82 17.34 2.34 -9.82
N ASN A 83 17.51 1.34 -8.94
CA ASN A 83 18.76 0.59 -8.79
C ASN A 83 19.13 -0.17 -10.08
N ALA A 84 18.16 -0.78 -10.74
CA ALA A 84 18.38 -1.50 -11.98
C ALA A 84 18.82 -0.55 -13.11
N LEU A 85 18.13 0.59 -13.28
CA LEU A 85 18.47 1.60 -14.28
C LEU A 85 19.87 2.20 -14.05
N THR A 86 20.22 2.45 -12.79
CA THR A 86 21.54 2.96 -12.40
C THR A 86 22.63 1.94 -12.73
N THR A 87 22.39 0.67 -12.44
CA THR A 87 23.33 -0.43 -12.72
C THR A 87 23.54 -0.61 -14.22
N ASP A 88 22.47 -0.61 -15.01
CA ASP A 88 22.55 -0.73 -16.47
C ASP A 88 23.32 0.43 -17.11
N SER A 89 23.07 1.66 -16.63
CA SER A 89 23.80 2.85 -17.10
C SER A 89 25.28 2.79 -16.77
N ALA A 90 25.64 2.29 -15.59
CA ALA A 90 27.05 2.14 -15.19
C ALA A 90 27.78 1.08 -16.03
N ILE A 91 27.13 -0.05 -16.32
CA ILE A 91 27.69 -1.11 -17.17
C ILE A 91 27.83 -0.63 -18.62
N SER A 92 26.84 0.09 -19.14
CA SER A 92 26.90 0.65 -20.50
C SER A 92 28.03 1.66 -20.69
N ASN A 93 28.52 2.30 -19.63
CA ASN A 93 29.66 3.22 -19.70
C ASN A 93 31.03 2.51 -19.63
N LEU A 94 31.05 1.20 -19.33
CA LEU A 94 32.28 0.41 -19.17
C LEU A 94 32.72 -0.31 -20.45
N PHE A 95 31.82 -0.49 -21.42
CA PHE A 95 32.01 -1.28 -22.64
C PHE A 95 31.53 -0.50 -23.88
#